data_AF-A0A7C5NF39-F1
#
_entry.id   AF-A0A7C5NF39-F1
#
_cell.length_a   1.000
_cell.length_b   1.000
_cell.length_c   1.000
_cell.angle_alpha   90.00
_cell.angle_beta   90.00
_cell.angle_gamma   90.00
#
_symmetry.space_group_name_H-M   'P 1'
#
loop_
_entity.id
_entity.type
_entity.pdbx_description
1 polymer ?
#
loop_
_entity_poly.entity_id
_entity_poly.type
_entity_poly.pdbx_seq_one_letter_code
_entity_poly.pdbx_strand_id
1 'polypeptide(L)'
;MMKDLSNQNFSFIPPEIFEEENLKKLNVSRNQIQVGEYEKSDGTGTDRFDGITEDILKFSQLEELNLSLNDIKEIPVYLTKLMSLKVLDLSFNDIKEIPESLINLRNLEKLNLKGNPVSRMKGLNHKKSPKKMIEFMIFNQDKEMVPLNEAKILVLGDENSGKSSLVRRMVYDKFDSEYKSTEGIDINDQLELKDSSVKVKIWDFAGQEITYQVHNLFMSQESLYLLVVDGQKEDDIEGHFSWLETISANAHYPPIIIVVTKNETNRTYRLDEELYRNRFSNIVGISYVSSKEDKDIGIDELKSLIGREINNISNMNFPKEYIQVKKIIEKKEDDYILEQSEFKHICKECGFESKEERANIRKILTDIGTIIGLDRDDRHIVNPNTIIDHMYQIIRSREVDDRGEMPIKDDDD
;
A
#
# COMPACT_ATOMS: atom_id res chain seq x y z
N MET A 1 32.07 -6.74 17.38
CA MET A 1 32.55 -5.35 17.33
C MET A 1 31.64 -4.54 16.40
N MET A 2 31.41 -3.26 16.70
CA MET A 2 30.57 -2.36 15.88
C MET A 2 31.37 -1.12 15.51
N LYS A 3 31.25 -0.65 14.27
CA LYS A 3 31.83 0.60 13.79
C LYS A 3 30.75 1.46 13.16
N ASP A 4 30.74 2.73 13.53
CA ASP A 4 29.86 3.73 12.96
C ASP A 4 30.70 4.79 12.24
N LEU A 5 30.48 4.90 10.94
CA LEU A 5 31.06 5.84 9.99
C LEU A 5 29.97 6.68 9.33
N SER A 6 28.79 6.77 9.93
CA SER A 6 27.68 7.53 9.36
C SER A 6 27.89 9.04 9.44
N ASN A 7 27.32 9.74 8.46
CA ASN A 7 27.30 11.21 8.44
C ASN A 7 28.72 11.84 8.50
N GLN A 8 29.65 11.30 7.72
CA GLN A 8 31.05 11.75 7.65
C GLN A 8 31.41 12.35 6.27
N ASN A 9 30.44 12.49 5.36
CA ASN A 9 30.64 12.91 3.96
C ASN A 9 31.63 12.03 3.18
N PHE A 10 31.71 10.73 3.51
CA PHE A 10 32.57 9.81 2.78
C PHE A 10 32.02 9.52 1.38
N SER A 11 32.90 9.50 0.38
CA SER A 11 32.58 8.98 -0.96
C SER A 11 32.99 7.50 -1.15
N PHE A 12 33.76 6.95 -0.21
CA PHE A 12 34.22 5.55 -0.19
C PHE A 12 34.36 5.04 1.25
N ILE A 13 34.40 3.73 1.45
CA ILE A 13 34.68 3.14 2.76
C ILE A 13 36.17 3.31 3.09
N PRO A 14 36.56 4.00 4.18
CA PRO A 14 37.97 4.26 4.52
C PRO A 14 38.80 2.97 4.63
N PRO A 15 39.94 2.84 3.92
CA PRO A 15 40.73 1.60 3.87
C PRO A 15 41.18 1.08 5.24
N GLU A 16 41.38 1.98 6.20
CA GLU A 16 41.86 1.67 7.54
C GLU A 16 40.90 0.75 8.31
N ILE A 17 39.60 0.76 7.96
CA ILE A 17 38.62 -0.09 8.62
C ILE A 17 38.79 -1.57 8.24
N PHE A 18 39.42 -1.88 7.10
CA PHE A 18 39.56 -3.25 6.63
C PHE A 18 40.58 -4.08 7.44
N GLU A 19 41.29 -3.47 8.37
CA GLU A 19 42.15 -4.15 9.35
C GLU A 19 41.32 -4.81 10.50
N GLU A 20 40.03 -4.47 10.63
CA GLU A 20 39.14 -4.92 11.70
C GLU A 20 38.48 -6.29 11.38
N GLU A 21 39.24 -7.37 11.47
CA GLU A 21 38.82 -8.73 11.04
C GLU A 21 37.56 -9.29 11.75
N ASN A 22 37.20 -8.76 12.93
CA ASN A 22 36.08 -9.24 13.75
C ASN A 22 34.87 -8.27 13.79
N LEU A 23 34.77 -7.40 12.77
CA LEU A 23 33.67 -6.46 12.66
C LEU A 23 32.35 -7.20 12.38
N LYS A 24 31.35 -6.98 13.26
CA LYS A 24 30.02 -7.58 13.15
C LYS A 24 28.96 -6.60 12.67
N LYS A 25 29.16 -5.31 12.91
CA LYS A 25 28.20 -4.26 12.54
C LYS A 25 28.96 -3.09 11.95
N LEU A 26 28.54 -2.67 10.76
CA LEU A 26 29.10 -1.54 10.05
C LEU A 26 27.97 -0.60 9.64
N ASN A 27 28.00 0.62 10.18
CA ASN A 27 27.11 1.70 9.75
C ASN A 27 27.89 2.69 8.91
N VAL A 28 27.53 2.85 7.64
CA VAL A 28 28.10 3.82 6.70
C VAL A 28 27.02 4.71 6.08
N SER A 29 25.88 4.83 6.77
CA SER A 29 24.73 5.61 6.28
C SER A 29 24.99 7.11 6.23
N ARG A 30 24.17 7.85 5.46
CA ARG A 30 24.25 9.32 5.35
C ARG A 30 25.61 9.79 4.86
N ASN A 31 26.12 9.16 3.81
CA ASN A 31 27.36 9.53 3.15
C ASN A 31 27.08 9.75 1.64
N GLN A 32 28.11 9.81 0.81
CA GLN A 32 28.03 9.98 -0.64
C GLN A 32 28.63 8.76 -1.35
N ILE A 33 28.46 7.58 -0.75
CA ILE A 33 29.07 6.34 -1.24
C ILE A 33 28.34 5.87 -2.49
N GLN A 34 29.12 5.54 -3.51
CA GLN A 34 28.66 4.91 -4.75
C GLN A 34 29.19 3.47 -4.85
N VAL A 35 28.87 2.77 -5.93
CA VAL A 35 29.61 1.55 -6.31
C VAL A 35 30.81 2.00 -7.14
N GLY A 36 31.99 1.44 -6.86
CA GLY A 36 33.18 1.74 -7.65
C GLY A 36 34.01 0.51 -7.97
N GLU A 37 34.96 0.69 -8.89
CA GLU A 37 36.03 -0.26 -9.19
C GLU A 37 37.33 0.21 -8.53
N TYR A 38 38.15 -0.74 -8.07
CA TYR A 38 39.50 -0.44 -7.59
C TYR A 38 40.44 -0.37 -8.80
N GLU A 39 40.78 0.83 -9.25
CA GLU A 39 41.87 1.03 -10.22
C GLU A 39 43.18 1.32 -9.46
N LYS A 40 44.09 0.34 -9.46
CA LYS A 40 45.49 0.57 -9.09
C LYS A 40 46.09 1.56 -10.07
N SER A 41 46.60 2.68 -9.56
CA SER A 41 47.41 3.55 -10.38
C SER A 41 48.67 2.80 -10.84
N ASP A 42 49.14 3.12 -12.04
CA ASP A 42 50.34 2.55 -12.68
C ASP A 42 51.66 3.01 -12.02
N GLY A 43 51.63 3.29 -10.71
CA GLY A 43 52.80 3.66 -9.91
C GLY A 43 53.12 5.15 -9.88
N THR A 44 52.25 6.02 -10.40
CA THR A 44 52.45 7.49 -10.38
C THR A 44 51.30 8.32 -9.81
N GLY A 45 50.17 7.71 -9.44
CA GLY A 45 48.98 8.40 -8.91
C GLY A 45 48.49 7.87 -7.55
N THR A 46 47.69 8.64 -6.84
CA THR A 46 46.97 8.18 -5.63
C THR A 46 45.98 7.07 -6.00
N ASP A 47 45.96 5.96 -5.25
CA ASP A 47 44.95 4.90 -5.41
C ASP A 47 43.54 5.52 -5.38
N ARG A 48 42.72 5.21 -6.39
CA ARG A 48 41.36 5.72 -6.48
C ARG A 48 40.42 4.74 -5.81
N PHE A 49 40.03 5.05 -4.57
CA PHE A 49 38.97 4.32 -3.87
C PHE A 49 37.62 4.89 -4.33
N ASP A 50 36.98 4.22 -5.28
CA ASP A 50 35.61 4.55 -5.63
C ASP A 50 34.67 3.69 -4.76
N GLY A 51 33.90 4.34 -3.88
CA GLY A 51 32.71 3.74 -3.30
C GLY A 51 32.91 2.52 -2.39
N ILE A 52 32.04 1.51 -2.60
CA ILE A 52 32.17 0.17 -2.03
C ILE A 52 33.09 -0.65 -2.95
N THR A 53 34.10 -1.32 -2.40
CA THR A 53 35.03 -2.20 -3.14
C THR A 53 34.94 -3.65 -2.61
N GLU A 54 35.62 -4.60 -3.28
CA GLU A 54 35.70 -6.00 -2.82
C GLU A 54 36.39 -6.16 -1.44
N ASP A 55 37.10 -5.14 -0.94
CA ASP A 55 37.73 -5.19 0.39
C ASP A 55 36.71 -5.39 1.52
N ILE A 56 35.44 -5.05 1.30
CA ILE A 56 34.35 -5.31 2.26
C ILE A 56 34.21 -6.81 2.59
N LEU A 57 34.67 -7.69 1.71
CA LEU A 57 34.71 -9.14 1.93
C LEU A 57 35.64 -9.57 3.07
N LYS A 58 36.59 -8.72 3.48
CA LYS A 58 37.43 -8.97 4.66
C LYS A 58 36.62 -9.08 5.95
N PHE A 59 35.44 -8.47 6.00
CA PHE A 59 34.50 -8.60 7.12
C PHE A 59 33.68 -9.91 7.06
N SER A 60 34.36 -11.05 7.14
CA SER A 60 33.74 -12.38 7.06
C SER A 60 32.66 -12.64 8.14
N GLN A 61 32.73 -11.93 9.25
CA GLN A 61 31.78 -12.02 10.37
C GLN A 61 30.72 -10.90 10.38
N LEU A 62 30.61 -10.10 9.32
CA LEU A 62 29.66 -8.99 9.28
C LEU A 62 28.22 -9.50 9.30
N GLU A 63 27.47 -9.12 10.33
CA GLU A 63 26.07 -9.49 10.55
C GLU A 63 25.12 -8.33 10.18
N GLU A 64 25.53 -7.08 10.35
CA GLU A 64 24.70 -5.90 10.04
C GLU A 64 25.48 -4.89 9.21
N LEU A 65 24.92 -4.51 8.05
CA LEU A 65 25.46 -3.49 7.17
C LEU A 65 24.39 -2.44 6.87
N ASN A 66 24.66 -1.19 7.27
CA ASN A 66 23.78 -0.06 6.96
C ASN A 66 24.46 0.86 5.96
N LEU A 67 23.89 0.93 4.76
CA LEU A 67 24.28 1.74 3.62
C LEU A 67 23.17 2.74 3.21
N SER A 68 22.19 2.97 4.09
CA SER A 68 21.08 3.87 3.80
C SER A 68 21.52 5.32 3.58
N LEU A 69 20.75 6.09 2.82
CA LEU A 69 21.02 7.52 2.55
C LEU A 69 22.42 7.72 1.95
N ASN A 70 22.67 7.08 0.81
CA ASN A 70 23.88 7.20 -0.01
C ASN A 70 23.46 7.37 -1.50
N ASP A 71 24.42 7.34 -2.42
CA ASP A 71 24.21 7.48 -3.87
C ASP A 71 24.38 6.14 -4.61
N ILE A 72 24.02 5.03 -3.97
CA ILE A 72 24.18 3.68 -4.53
C ILE A 72 23.16 3.45 -5.65
N LYS A 73 23.63 3.14 -6.86
CA LYS A 73 22.76 2.87 -8.03
C LYS A 73 22.52 1.39 -8.29
N GLU A 74 23.47 0.55 -7.88
CA GLU A 74 23.45 -0.89 -8.10
C GLU A 74 23.97 -1.59 -6.85
N ILE A 75 23.53 -2.81 -6.57
CA ILE A 75 24.08 -3.62 -5.47
C ILE A 75 25.21 -4.46 -6.06
N PRO A 76 26.47 -4.26 -5.65
CA PRO A 76 27.56 -5.02 -6.23
C PRO A 76 27.48 -6.51 -5.87
N VAL A 77 27.73 -7.37 -6.85
CA VAL A 77 27.63 -8.84 -6.73
C VAL A 77 28.50 -9.40 -5.60
N TYR A 78 29.64 -8.78 -5.30
CA TYR A 78 30.46 -9.25 -4.18
C TYR A 78 29.78 -9.10 -2.81
N LEU A 79 28.85 -8.16 -2.59
CA LEU A 79 28.11 -8.09 -1.31
C LEU A 79 27.33 -9.37 -1.03
N THR A 80 26.97 -10.13 -2.07
CA THR A 80 26.25 -11.40 -1.92
C THR A 80 27.13 -12.53 -1.39
N LYS A 81 28.44 -12.29 -1.22
CA LYS A 81 29.40 -13.22 -0.61
C LYS A 81 29.53 -13.03 0.91
N LEU A 82 28.90 -12.01 1.49
CA LEU A 82 28.88 -11.77 2.94
C LEU A 82 27.90 -12.73 3.64
N MET A 83 28.25 -14.01 3.71
CA MET A 83 27.35 -15.09 4.15
C MET A 83 26.84 -14.95 5.59
N SER A 84 27.52 -14.18 6.43
CA SER A 84 27.13 -13.90 7.84
C SER A 84 26.06 -12.83 7.97
N LEU A 85 25.72 -12.11 6.89
CA LEU A 85 24.85 -10.94 6.92
C LEU A 85 23.40 -11.32 7.26
N LYS A 86 22.86 -10.66 8.30
CA LYS A 86 21.49 -10.78 8.80
C LYS A 86 20.65 -9.55 8.52
N VAL A 87 21.26 -8.37 8.55
CA VAL A 87 20.58 -7.10 8.29
C VAL A 87 21.33 -6.32 7.23
N LEU A 88 20.63 -5.98 6.16
CA LEU A 88 21.10 -5.09 5.09
C LEU A 88 20.13 -3.93 4.93
N ASP A 89 20.58 -2.73 5.25
CA ASP A 89 19.81 -1.51 4.98
C ASP A 89 20.42 -0.74 3.81
N LEU A 90 19.66 -0.63 2.73
CA LEU A 90 19.98 0.09 1.49
C LEU A 90 18.94 1.18 1.21
N SER A 91 18.13 1.56 2.20
CA SER A 91 17.04 2.52 2.00
C SER A 91 17.54 3.90 1.58
N PHE A 92 16.73 4.62 0.80
CA PHE A 92 17.01 5.96 0.29
C PHE A 92 18.34 6.02 -0.47
N ASN A 93 18.46 5.18 -1.49
CA ASN A 93 19.51 5.19 -2.52
C ASN A 93 18.81 5.29 -3.91
N ASP A 94 19.55 5.11 -5.02
CA ASP A 94 19.02 5.11 -6.39
C ASP A 94 19.05 3.72 -7.04
N ILE A 95 18.79 2.67 -6.25
CA ILE A 95 18.86 1.28 -6.71
C ILE A 95 17.66 0.95 -7.61
N LYS A 96 17.95 0.61 -8.86
CA LYS A 96 16.92 0.26 -9.86
C LYS A 96 16.57 -1.22 -9.88
N GLU A 97 17.56 -2.07 -9.66
CA GLU A 97 17.46 -3.52 -9.75
C GLU A 97 18.29 -4.18 -8.63
N ILE A 98 17.96 -5.43 -8.29
CA ILE A 98 18.77 -6.24 -7.39
C ILE A 98 19.47 -7.35 -8.18
N PRO A 99 20.72 -7.71 -7.86
CA PRO A 99 21.40 -8.81 -8.53
C PRO A 99 20.78 -10.14 -8.13
N GLU A 100 20.64 -11.07 -9.08
CA GLU A 100 20.09 -12.41 -8.82
C GLU A 100 20.79 -13.14 -7.66
N SER A 101 22.10 -12.92 -7.56
CA SER A 101 22.96 -13.50 -6.53
C SER A 101 22.62 -13.05 -5.11
N LEU A 102 21.82 -11.99 -4.91
CA LEU A 102 21.41 -11.55 -3.57
C LEU A 102 20.62 -12.63 -2.83
N ILE A 103 19.99 -13.56 -3.56
CA ILE A 103 19.30 -14.74 -3.00
C ILE A 103 20.23 -15.66 -2.20
N ASN A 104 21.54 -15.57 -2.42
CA ASN A 104 22.55 -16.39 -1.75
C ASN A 104 22.81 -15.98 -0.30
N LEU A 105 22.34 -14.81 0.14
CA LEU A 105 22.43 -14.37 1.54
C LEU A 105 21.42 -15.12 2.42
N ARG A 106 21.70 -16.40 2.68
CA ARG A 106 20.79 -17.33 3.36
C ARG A 106 20.43 -16.95 4.80
N ASN A 107 21.28 -16.15 5.45
CA ASN A 107 21.10 -15.69 6.82
C ASN A 107 20.40 -14.33 6.90
N LEU A 108 19.99 -13.73 5.77
CA LEU A 108 19.39 -12.40 5.73
C LEU A 108 17.98 -12.44 6.33
N GLU A 109 17.83 -11.81 7.48
CA GLU A 109 16.58 -11.69 8.23
C GLU A 109 15.84 -10.38 7.91
N LYS A 110 16.58 -9.31 7.56
CA LYS A 110 16.04 -8.00 7.24
C LYS A 110 16.75 -7.40 6.03
N LEU A 111 15.97 -6.99 5.03
CA LEU A 111 16.41 -6.22 3.87
C LEU A 111 15.53 -4.98 3.75
N ASN A 112 16.12 -3.80 3.83
CA ASN A 112 15.40 -2.54 3.67
C ASN A 112 15.81 -1.86 2.36
N LEU A 113 14.85 -1.74 1.44
CA LEU A 113 15.02 -1.06 0.15
C LEU A 113 14.14 0.20 0.02
N LYS A 114 13.49 0.63 1.10
CA LYS A 114 12.55 1.77 1.09
C LYS A 114 13.18 2.99 0.41
N GLY A 115 12.44 3.67 -0.45
CA GLY A 115 12.91 4.91 -1.07
C GLY A 115 13.85 4.71 -2.27
N ASN A 116 14.06 3.47 -2.72
CA ASN A 116 14.73 3.18 -3.99
C ASN A 116 13.70 2.98 -5.12
N PRO A 117 14.06 3.24 -6.39
CA PRO A 117 13.23 2.87 -7.54
C PRO A 117 12.76 1.41 -7.53
N VAL A 118 13.63 0.45 -7.17
CA VAL A 118 13.30 -0.98 -7.08
C VAL A 118 12.20 -1.30 -6.05
N SER A 119 12.01 -0.42 -5.04
CA SER A 119 10.98 -0.60 -4.01
C SER A 119 9.56 -0.24 -4.45
N ARG A 120 9.39 0.31 -5.67
CA ARG A 120 8.07 0.68 -6.23
C ARG A 120 7.33 -0.49 -6.90
N MET A 121 7.90 -1.70 -6.90
CA MET A 121 7.25 -2.91 -7.42
C MET A 121 6.22 -3.47 -6.41
N LYS A 122 4.92 -3.54 -6.78
CA LYS A 122 3.88 -4.16 -5.93
C LYS A 122 3.89 -5.69 -6.01
N GLY A 123 3.44 -6.32 -4.93
CA GLY A 123 3.37 -7.79 -4.73
C GLY A 123 3.97 -8.22 -3.39
N LEU A 124 4.67 -7.31 -2.73
CA LEU A 124 5.42 -7.56 -1.52
C LEU A 124 4.57 -7.26 -0.29
N ASN A 125 4.14 -8.30 0.42
CA ASN A 125 4.14 -8.16 1.87
C ASN A 125 5.61 -8.04 2.29
N HIS A 126 6.15 -6.82 2.31
CA HIS A 126 7.53 -6.49 2.73
C HIS A 126 7.94 -7.07 4.11
N LYS A 127 6.99 -7.70 4.82
CA LYS A 127 7.11 -8.18 6.19
C LYS A 127 7.22 -9.70 6.36
N LYS A 128 7.21 -10.53 5.29
CA LYS A 128 7.18 -12.00 5.45
C LYS A 128 8.53 -12.73 5.29
N SER A 129 9.44 -12.30 4.41
CA SER A 129 10.89 -12.64 4.46
C SER A 129 11.69 -11.88 3.38
N PRO A 130 12.96 -11.51 3.62
CA PRO A 130 13.84 -10.97 2.58
C PRO A 130 13.98 -11.88 1.37
N LYS A 131 14.04 -13.20 1.60
CA LYS A 131 14.18 -14.21 0.54
C LYS A 131 13.04 -14.13 -0.48
N LYS A 132 11.79 -14.12 -0.02
CA LYS A 132 10.62 -14.01 -0.93
C LYS A 132 10.59 -12.69 -1.68
N MET A 133 11.04 -11.61 -1.02
CA MET A 133 11.15 -10.32 -1.67
C MET A 133 12.17 -10.35 -2.81
N ILE A 134 13.33 -10.94 -2.57
CA ILE A 134 14.40 -11.09 -3.58
C ILE A 134 13.91 -11.97 -4.73
N GLU A 135 13.32 -13.13 -4.45
CA GLU A 135 12.73 -14.03 -5.47
C GLU A 135 11.73 -13.29 -6.35
N PHE A 136 10.83 -12.50 -5.73
CA PHE A 136 9.85 -11.71 -6.46
C PHE A 136 10.49 -10.63 -7.35
N MET A 137 11.49 -9.91 -6.85
CA MET A 137 12.16 -8.86 -7.63
C MET A 137 12.94 -9.43 -8.81
N ILE A 138 13.69 -10.52 -8.60
CA ILE A 138 14.40 -11.24 -9.68
C ILE A 138 13.40 -11.72 -10.73
N PHE A 139 12.28 -12.30 -10.29
CA PHE A 139 11.27 -12.83 -11.18
C PHE A 139 10.64 -11.78 -12.11
N ASN A 140 10.62 -10.50 -11.69
CA ASN A 140 10.04 -9.41 -12.45
C ASN A 140 11.08 -8.47 -13.08
N GLN A 141 12.38 -8.78 -13.00
CA GLN A 141 13.46 -7.88 -13.46
C GLN A 141 13.39 -7.58 -14.96
N ASP A 142 12.99 -8.57 -15.77
CA ASP A 142 12.92 -8.45 -17.24
C ASP A 142 11.55 -7.96 -17.74
N LYS A 143 10.59 -7.71 -16.85
CA LYS A 143 9.23 -7.33 -17.23
C LYS A 143 9.13 -5.82 -17.39
N GLU A 144 8.41 -5.39 -18.43
CA GLU A 144 8.08 -3.98 -18.61
C GLU A 144 7.16 -3.53 -17.46
N MET A 145 7.66 -2.61 -16.64
CA MET A 145 6.96 -2.11 -15.47
C MET A 145 6.18 -0.85 -15.83
N VAL A 146 4.85 -0.87 -15.65
CA VAL A 146 3.95 0.25 -15.96
C VAL A 146 3.18 0.68 -14.71
N PRO A 147 2.88 1.99 -14.54
CA PRO A 147 2.04 2.45 -13.46
C PRO A 147 0.61 1.96 -13.68
N LEU A 148 -0.09 1.58 -12.60
CA LEU A 148 -1.51 1.21 -12.70
C LEU A 148 -2.40 2.44 -12.92
N ASN A 149 -2.03 3.59 -12.35
CA ASN A 149 -2.83 4.82 -12.35
C ASN A 149 -4.27 4.60 -11.84
N GLU A 150 -4.45 3.70 -10.87
CA GLU A 150 -5.73 3.53 -10.16
C GLU A 150 -5.52 3.51 -8.65
N ALA A 151 -6.46 4.08 -7.92
CA ALA A 151 -6.46 4.09 -6.46
C ALA A 151 -7.86 3.88 -5.90
N LYS A 152 -7.91 3.26 -4.71
CA LYS A 152 -9.14 3.00 -3.98
C LYS A 152 -9.23 3.90 -2.75
N ILE A 153 -10.36 4.56 -2.58
CA ILE A 153 -10.73 5.30 -1.38
C ILE A 153 -11.89 4.58 -0.70
N LEU A 154 -11.78 4.29 0.60
CA LEU A 154 -12.92 3.85 1.40
C LEU A 154 -13.38 4.99 2.30
N VAL A 155 -14.68 5.30 2.26
CA VAL A 155 -15.31 6.30 3.12
C VAL A 155 -16.07 5.58 4.22
N LEU A 156 -15.64 5.78 5.47
CA LEU A 156 -16.14 5.09 6.66
C LEU A 156 -16.56 6.10 7.72
N GLY A 157 -17.33 5.64 8.70
CA GLY A 157 -17.85 6.47 9.80
C GLY A 157 -19.32 6.21 10.05
N ASP A 158 -19.84 6.79 11.13
CA ASP A 158 -21.19 6.51 11.61
C ASP A 158 -22.30 6.92 10.64
N GLU A 159 -23.50 6.39 10.86
CA GLU A 159 -24.70 6.90 10.20
C GLU A 159 -24.84 8.41 10.42
N ASN A 160 -25.31 9.13 9.39
CA ASN A 160 -25.51 10.59 9.43
C ASN A 160 -24.27 11.46 9.65
N SER A 161 -23.06 10.88 9.66
CA SER A 161 -21.79 11.62 9.70
C SER A 161 -21.53 12.48 8.44
N GLY A 162 -22.32 12.29 7.37
CA GLY A 162 -22.22 13.09 6.14
C GLY A 162 -21.33 12.52 5.04
N LYS A 163 -21.00 11.22 5.08
CA LYS A 163 -20.20 10.50 4.07
C LYS A 163 -20.68 10.76 2.64
N SER A 164 -21.94 10.47 2.36
CA SER A 164 -22.52 10.57 1.02
C SER A 164 -22.60 12.02 0.55
N SER A 165 -22.94 12.96 1.45
CA SER A 165 -22.91 14.40 1.15
C SER A 165 -21.48 14.89 0.85
N LEU A 166 -20.47 14.39 1.55
CA LEU A 166 -19.06 14.67 1.29
C LEU A 166 -18.64 14.13 -0.08
N VAL A 167 -18.94 12.87 -0.40
CA VAL A 167 -18.62 12.26 -1.69
C VAL A 167 -19.28 13.03 -2.83
N ARG A 168 -20.58 13.32 -2.73
CA ARG A 168 -21.29 14.10 -3.75
C ARG A 168 -20.71 15.50 -3.92
N ARG A 169 -20.34 16.17 -2.82
CA ARG A 169 -19.68 17.49 -2.89
C ARG A 169 -18.31 17.40 -3.55
N MET A 170 -17.50 16.39 -3.24
CA MET A 170 -16.18 16.22 -3.84
C MET A 170 -16.26 15.88 -5.34
N VAL A 171 -17.15 14.98 -5.73
CA VAL A 171 -17.23 14.48 -7.11
C VAL A 171 -18.03 15.42 -8.02
N TYR A 172 -19.19 15.88 -7.56
CA TYR A 172 -20.16 16.59 -8.40
C TYR A 172 -20.27 18.07 -8.11
N ASP A 173 -19.55 18.56 -7.10
CA ASP A 173 -19.70 19.92 -6.57
C ASP A 173 -21.14 20.22 -6.11
N LYS A 174 -21.90 19.19 -5.69
CA LYS A 174 -23.32 19.29 -5.34
C LYS A 174 -23.61 18.93 -3.88
N PHE A 175 -24.62 19.58 -3.32
CA PHE A 175 -25.20 19.27 -2.02
C PHE A 175 -26.71 19.04 -2.14
N ASP A 176 -27.21 18.00 -1.49
CA ASP A 176 -28.64 17.72 -1.42
C ASP A 176 -29.02 17.51 0.05
N SER A 177 -29.81 18.44 0.58
CA SER A 177 -30.28 18.42 1.96
C SER A 177 -31.38 17.37 2.22
N GLU A 178 -32.02 16.87 1.16
CA GLU A 178 -33.07 15.86 1.23
C GLU A 178 -32.53 14.45 0.93
N TYR A 179 -31.25 14.34 0.61
CA TYR A 179 -30.60 13.06 0.34
C TYR A 179 -30.71 12.14 1.57
N LYS A 180 -31.35 11.00 1.37
CA LYS A 180 -31.48 9.96 2.40
C LYS A 180 -30.18 9.16 2.50
N SER A 181 -29.91 8.59 3.68
CA SER A 181 -28.75 7.72 3.90
C SER A 181 -28.56 6.71 2.77
N THR A 182 -27.32 6.55 2.29
CA THR A 182 -26.98 5.53 1.29
C THR A 182 -27.44 4.16 1.77
N GLU A 183 -28.22 3.47 0.95
CA GLU A 183 -28.64 2.10 1.20
C GLU A 183 -27.68 1.15 0.48
N GLY A 184 -26.49 0.90 1.00
CA GLY A 184 -25.53 0.32 0.08
C GLY A 184 -24.07 0.47 0.38
N ILE A 185 -23.34 -0.05 -0.60
CA ILE A 185 -22.05 0.48 -0.98
C ILE A 185 -22.26 1.15 -2.32
N ASP A 186 -22.01 2.46 -2.41
CA ASP A 186 -21.99 3.19 -3.68
C ASP A 186 -20.54 3.32 -4.16
N ILE A 187 -20.27 2.95 -5.40
CA ILE A 187 -18.92 3.00 -5.99
C ILE A 187 -18.90 4.10 -7.05
N ASN A 188 -18.10 5.13 -6.80
CA ASN A 188 -17.94 6.27 -7.69
C ASN A 188 -16.53 6.31 -8.30
N ASP A 189 -16.40 6.52 -9.60
CA ASP A 189 -15.10 6.56 -10.29
C ASP A 189 -14.78 7.90 -10.98
N GLN A 190 -15.50 8.97 -10.62
CA GLN A 190 -15.49 10.27 -11.30
C GLN A 190 -14.77 11.39 -10.52
N LEU A 191 -14.07 11.06 -9.44
CA LEU A 191 -13.32 12.07 -8.69
C LEU A 191 -12.11 12.56 -9.50
N GLU A 192 -12.14 13.83 -9.88
CA GLU A 192 -11.00 14.51 -10.49
C GLU A 192 -10.10 15.16 -9.42
N LEU A 193 -8.80 14.83 -9.48
CA LEU A 193 -7.77 15.40 -8.61
C LEU A 193 -6.85 16.30 -9.44
N LYS A 194 -6.55 17.50 -8.93
CA LYS A 194 -5.62 18.43 -9.59
C LYS A 194 -4.26 17.75 -9.79
N ASP A 195 -3.71 17.86 -11.00
CA ASP A 195 -2.40 17.34 -11.39
C ASP A 195 -2.20 15.82 -11.19
N SER A 196 -3.28 15.03 -11.20
CA SER A 196 -3.20 13.56 -11.13
C SER A 196 -3.85 12.91 -12.34
N SER A 197 -3.15 11.98 -12.97
CA SER A 197 -3.70 11.09 -14.01
C SER A 197 -4.26 9.79 -13.43
N VAL A 198 -4.41 9.71 -12.11
CA VAL A 198 -4.85 8.51 -11.40
C VAL A 198 -6.38 8.46 -11.37
N LYS A 199 -6.96 7.37 -11.87
CA LYS A 199 -8.39 7.10 -11.74
C LYS A 199 -8.69 6.65 -10.31
N VAL A 200 -9.60 7.34 -9.63
CA VAL A 200 -9.92 7.05 -8.23
C VAL A 200 -11.30 6.41 -8.13
N LYS A 201 -11.38 5.24 -7.48
CA LYS A 201 -12.65 4.61 -7.09
C LYS A 201 -12.94 4.91 -5.63
N ILE A 202 -14.02 5.62 -5.35
CA ILE A 202 -14.52 5.93 -4.00
C ILE A 202 -15.61 4.94 -3.66
N TRP A 203 -15.46 4.27 -2.52
CA TRP A 203 -16.43 3.34 -1.97
C TRP A 203 -17.11 4.03 -0.78
N ASP A 204 -18.35 4.50 -0.99
CA ASP A 204 -19.20 5.10 0.03
C ASP A 204 -20.04 4.02 0.70
N PHE A 205 -19.68 3.68 1.95
CA PHE A 205 -20.40 2.67 2.71
C PHE A 205 -21.57 3.30 3.47
N ALA A 206 -22.71 2.62 3.50
CA ALA A 206 -23.79 2.95 4.42
C ALA A 206 -23.26 2.95 5.87
N GLY A 207 -23.77 3.90 6.68
CA GLY A 207 -23.43 3.96 8.11
C GLY A 207 -24.29 3.04 8.99
N GLN A 208 -25.32 2.40 8.42
CA GLN A 208 -26.08 1.37 9.11
C GLN A 208 -25.23 0.10 9.14
N GLU A 209 -25.17 -0.55 10.31
CA GLU A 209 -24.42 -1.78 10.54
C GLU A 209 -24.89 -2.91 9.61
N ILE A 210 -24.35 -2.92 8.40
CA ILE A 210 -24.27 -4.13 7.62
C ILE A 210 -23.05 -4.83 8.19
N THR A 211 -23.34 -5.64 9.21
CA THR A 211 -22.47 -6.54 9.97
C THR A 211 -21.00 -6.31 9.67
N TYR A 212 -20.22 -5.78 10.63
CA TYR A 212 -18.75 -5.57 10.58
C TYR A 212 -17.94 -6.51 9.65
N GLN A 213 -18.40 -7.76 9.49
CA GLN A 213 -17.92 -8.78 8.56
C GLN A 213 -17.96 -8.41 7.06
N VAL A 214 -18.91 -7.58 6.60
CA VAL A 214 -19.09 -7.23 5.18
C VAL A 214 -18.04 -6.21 4.73
N HIS A 215 -17.77 -5.18 5.54
CA HIS A 215 -16.74 -4.19 5.23
C HIS A 215 -15.37 -4.84 5.04
N ASN A 216 -15.07 -5.90 5.79
CA ASN A 216 -13.79 -6.63 5.72
C ASN A 216 -13.50 -7.20 4.32
N LEU A 217 -14.54 -7.53 3.54
CA LEU A 217 -14.37 -8.04 2.16
C LEU A 217 -13.78 -6.98 1.21
N PHE A 218 -13.98 -5.70 1.54
CA PHE A 218 -13.62 -4.59 0.67
C PHE A 218 -12.41 -3.79 1.18
N MET A 219 -12.01 -3.98 2.44
CA MET A 219 -10.82 -3.33 3.01
C MET A 219 -9.53 -3.91 2.42
N SER A 220 -8.56 -3.04 2.14
CA SER A 220 -7.24 -3.46 1.67
C SER A 220 -6.15 -2.50 2.11
N GLN A 221 -4.92 -3.01 2.19
CA GLN A 221 -3.77 -2.24 2.64
C GLN A 221 -3.43 -1.06 1.71
N GLU A 222 -3.71 -1.20 0.41
CA GLU A 222 -3.32 -0.25 -0.63
C GLU A 222 -4.45 0.73 -0.98
N SER A 223 -5.11 1.22 0.06
CA SER A 223 -6.23 2.16 -0.05
C SER A 223 -6.02 3.37 0.85
N LEU A 224 -6.59 4.49 0.44
CA LEU A 224 -6.75 5.64 1.31
C LEU A 224 -8.07 5.52 2.07
N TYR A 225 -8.04 5.74 3.37
CA TYR A 225 -9.23 5.70 4.21
C TYR A 225 -9.63 7.10 4.62
N LEU A 226 -10.89 7.46 4.37
CA LEU A 226 -11.51 8.67 4.90
C LEU A 226 -12.42 8.29 6.05
N LEU A 227 -12.01 8.60 7.28
CA LEU A 227 -12.88 8.48 8.46
C LEU A 227 -13.68 9.77 8.60
N VAL A 228 -14.96 9.70 8.26
CA VAL A 228 -15.88 10.83 8.30
C VAL A 228 -16.54 10.91 9.67
N VAL A 229 -16.35 12.05 10.33
CA VAL A 229 -16.86 12.30 11.68
C VAL A 229 -17.74 13.53 11.69
N ASP A 230 -18.79 13.49 12.51
CA ASP A 230 -19.74 14.59 12.64
C ASP A 230 -19.15 15.69 13.55
N GLY A 231 -18.83 16.86 12.98
CA GLY A 231 -18.32 18.00 13.74
C GLY A 231 -19.31 18.62 14.72
N GLN A 232 -20.59 18.21 14.71
CA GLN A 232 -21.59 18.62 15.68
C GLN A 232 -21.69 17.68 16.89
N LYS A 233 -21.06 16.49 16.81
CA LYS A 233 -21.07 15.47 17.88
C LYS A 233 -19.72 15.50 18.61
N GLU A 234 -19.56 16.47 19.52
CA GLU A 234 -18.25 16.81 20.11
C GLU A 234 -17.64 15.73 21.03
N ASP A 235 -18.42 14.75 21.51
CA ASP A 235 -18.02 13.79 22.54
C ASP A 235 -17.85 12.33 22.06
N ASP A 236 -17.85 12.06 20.75
CA ASP A 236 -17.83 10.67 20.23
C ASP A 236 -16.44 10.11 19.90
N ILE A 237 -15.48 10.32 20.80
CA ILE A 237 -14.11 9.84 20.62
C ILE A 237 -14.06 8.30 20.56
N GLU A 238 -14.93 7.62 21.32
CA GLU A 238 -15.01 6.16 21.33
C GLU A 238 -15.44 5.59 19.97
N GLY A 239 -16.47 6.18 19.33
CA GLY A 239 -16.89 5.79 17.98
C GLY A 239 -15.78 5.99 16.96
N HIS A 240 -15.06 7.12 17.04
CA HIS A 240 -13.92 7.39 16.15
C HIS A 240 -12.84 6.30 16.31
N PHE A 241 -12.49 5.91 17.54
CA PHE A 241 -11.49 4.89 17.80
C PHE A 241 -11.94 3.48 17.40
N SER A 242 -13.21 3.14 17.56
CA SER A 242 -13.76 1.86 17.08
C SER A 242 -13.56 1.68 15.57
N TRP A 243 -13.82 2.74 14.79
CA TRP A 243 -13.56 2.71 13.34
C TRP A 243 -12.07 2.60 13.01
N LEU A 244 -11.21 3.35 13.71
CA LEU A 244 -9.75 3.28 13.48
C LEU A 244 -9.18 1.90 13.83
N GLU A 245 -9.70 1.24 14.87
CA GLU A 245 -9.36 -0.13 15.22
C GLU A 245 -9.83 -1.12 14.16
N THR A 246 -11.05 -0.94 13.63
CA THR A 246 -11.58 -1.74 12.53
C THR A 246 -10.70 -1.63 11.28
N ILE A 247 -10.28 -0.42 10.91
CA ILE A 247 -9.33 -0.19 9.80
C ILE A 247 -8.02 -0.91 10.10
N SER A 248 -7.47 -0.75 11.30
CA SER A 248 -6.18 -1.35 11.69
C SER A 248 -6.20 -2.88 11.74
N ALA A 249 -7.34 -3.48 12.06
CA ALA A 249 -7.52 -4.92 12.10
C ALA A 249 -7.57 -5.55 10.69
N ASN A 250 -8.08 -4.81 9.71
CA ASN A 250 -8.35 -5.32 8.36
C ASN A 250 -7.36 -4.84 7.29
N ALA A 251 -6.69 -3.71 7.52
CA ALA A 251 -5.71 -3.14 6.62
C ALA A 251 -4.41 -2.86 7.37
N HIS A 252 -3.30 -3.33 6.81
CA HIS A 252 -2.03 -3.27 7.50
C HIS A 252 -1.36 -1.89 7.34
N TYR A 253 -1.71 -0.97 8.24
CA TYR A 253 -1.15 0.39 8.33
C TYR A 253 -1.43 1.27 7.07
N PRO A 254 -2.69 1.41 6.63
CA PRO A 254 -3.04 2.26 5.50
C PRO A 254 -3.00 3.75 5.87
N PRO A 255 -2.81 4.69 4.92
CA PRO A 255 -2.97 6.11 5.20
C PRO A 255 -4.43 6.44 5.53
N ILE A 256 -4.64 7.22 6.59
CA ILE A 256 -5.97 7.62 7.08
C ILE A 256 -6.06 9.15 7.13
N ILE A 257 -7.11 9.72 6.54
CA ILE A 257 -7.50 11.12 6.72
C ILE A 257 -8.78 11.14 7.55
N ILE A 258 -8.77 11.86 8.67
CA ILE A 258 -10.00 12.13 9.42
C ILE A 258 -10.66 13.35 8.79
N VAL A 259 -11.93 13.23 8.42
CA VAL A 259 -12.71 14.32 7.81
C VAL A 259 -13.83 14.72 8.74
N VAL A 260 -13.68 15.87 9.39
CA VAL A 260 -14.68 16.48 10.26
C VAL A 260 -15.65 17.27 9.40
N THR A 261 -16.89 16.79 9.27
CA THR A 261 -17.94 17.40 8.46
C THR A 261 -18.82 18.35 9.28
N LYS A 262 -19.80 18.98 8.63
CA LYS A 262 -20.78 19.91 9.25
C LYS A 262 -20.15 21.13 9.95
N ASN A 263 -18.94 21.50 9.55
CA ASN A 263 -18.16 22.56 10.19
C ASN A 263 -18.64 23.99 9.84
N GLU A 264 -19.80 24.14 9.20
CA GLU A 264 -20.38 25.43 8.88
C GLU A 264 -20.99 26.18 10.08
N THR A 265 -21.23 25.47 11.19
CA THR A 265 -21.95 25.96 12.38
C THR A 265 -21.06 26.12 13.60
N ASN A 266 -20.00 25.31 13.74
CA ASN A 266 -19.12 25.31 14.91
C ASN A 266 -17.64 25.23 14.51
N ARG A 267 -17.04 26.38 14.18
CA ARG A 267 -15.64 26.46 13.72
C ARG A 267 -14.60 26.27 14.84
N THR A 268 -15.03 26.20 16.09
CA THR A 268 -14.17 26.06 17.27
C THR A 268 -13.91 24.60 17.63
N TYR A 269 -14.75 23.67 17.21
CA TYR A 269 -14.52 22.25 17.41
C TYR A 269 -13.25 21.79 16.67
N ARG A 270 -12.31 21.24 17.44
CA ARG A 270 -11.04 20.70 16.93
C ARG A 270 -10.74 19.40 17.65
N LEU A 271 -10.41 18.38 16.87
CA LEU A 271 -9.88 17.13 17.40
C LEU A 271 -8.47 17.36 17.94
N ASP A 272 -8.15 16.69 19.04
CA ASP A 272 -6.79 16.63 19.58
C ASP A 272 -5.91 15.76 18.68
N GLU A 273 -5.24 16.39 17.72
CA GLU A 273 -4.40 15.70 16.74
C GLU A 273 -3.29 14.87 17.38
N GLU A 274 -2.76 15.29 18.53
CA GLU A 274 -1.71 14.58 19.24
C GLU A 274 -2.26 13.26 19.83
N LEU A 275 -3.44 13.30 20.45
CA LEU A 275 -4.13 12.11 20.95
C LEU A 275 -4.35 11.07 19.85
N TYR A 276 -4.87 11.49 18.69
CA TYR A 276 -5.14 10.59 17.57
C TYR A 276 -3.85 9.99 16.99
N ARG A 277 -2.84 10.82 16.71
CA ARG A 277 -1.58 10.38 16.09
C ARG A 277 -0.72 9.51 16.99
N ASN A 278 -0.77 9.75 18.31
CA ASN A 278 -0.05 8.91 19.29
C ASN A 278 -0.57 7.47 19.27
N ARG A 279 -1.88 7.27 19.06
CA ARG A 279 -2.48 5.93 18.97
C ARG A 279 -2.42 5.36 17.54
N PHE A 280 -2.58 6.20 16.53
CA PHE A 280 -2.64 5.82 15.12
C PHE A 280 -1.70 6.69 14.28
N SER A 281 -0.44 6.27 14.19
CA SER A 281 0.62 7.02 13.51
C SER A 281 0.50 7.07 11.98
N ASN A 282 -0.38 6.26 11.40
CA ASN A 282 -0.75 6.25 9.99
C ASN A 282 -1.85 7.26 9.61
N ILE A 283 -2.35 8.05 10.57
CA ILE A 283 -3.15 9.23 10.25
C ILE A 283 -2.25 10.23 9.54
N VAL A 284 -2.63 10.67 8.34
CA VAL A 284 -1.83 11.59 7.52
C VAL A 284 -2.35 13.02 7.56
N GLY A 285 -3.60 13.23 7.98
CA GLY A 285 -4.17 14.56 8.20
C GLY A 285 -5.56 14.54 8.82
N ILE A 286 -5.96 15.69 9.34
CA ILE A 286 -7.33 15.96 9.79
C ILE A 286 -7.85 17.17 8.99
N SER A 287 -8.90 16.96 8.21
CA SER A 287 -9.53 17.98 7.39
C SER A 287 -10.88 18.37 7.96
N TYR A 288 -11.21 19.65 7.92
CA TYR A 288 -12.46 20.18 8.45
C TYR A 288 -13.24 20.82 7.32
N VAL A 289 -14.43 20.29 7.04
CA VAL A 289 -15.16 20.58 5.80
C VAL A 289 -16.62 20.91 6.03
N SER A 290 -17.19 21.65 5.06
CA SER A 290 -18.62 21.81 4.88
C SER A 290 -19.01 21.24 3.53
N SER A 291 -20.01 20.35 3.51
CA SER A 291 -20.55 19.84 2.24
C SER A 291 -21.56 20.80 1.60
N LYS A 292 -21.99 21.86 2.29
CA LYS A 292 -22.98 22.81 1.77
C LYS A 292 -22.37 23.73 0.69
N GLU A 293 -23.10 23.92 -0.41
CA GLU A 293 -22.65 24.71 -1.57
C GLU A 293 -22.43 26.19 -1.27
N ASP A 294 -23.20 26.78 -0.34
CA ASP A 294 -23.10 28.19 0.05
C ASP A 294 -21.85 28.48 0.89
N LYS A 295 -21.08 27.45 1.26
CA LYS A 295 -19.93 27.53 2.14
C LYS A 295 -18.80 26.62 1.63
N ASP A 296 -17.92 27.18 0.81
CA ASP A 296 -16.69 26.49 0.41
C ASP A 296 -15.69 26.50 1.57
N ILE A 297 -15.76 25.47 2.41
CA ILE A 297 -14.87 25.30 3.57
C ILE A 297 -14.17 23.96 3.41
N GLY A 298 -12.86 23.99 3.19
CA GLY A 298 -11.98 22.83 3.38
C GLY A 298 -12.03 21.77 2.27
N ILE A 299 -12.92 21.86 1.28
CA ILE A 299 -13.08 20.83 0.24
C ILE A 299 -11.86 20.80 -0.68
N ASP A 300 -11.36 21.96 -1.12
CA ASP A 300 -10.19 22.07 -2.00
C ASP A 300 -8.89 21.66 -1.29
N GLU A 301 -8.75 21.99 -0.01
CA GLU A 301 -7.64 21.51 0.82
C GLU A 301 -7.72 20.00 1.03
N LEU A 302 -8.92 19.45 1.27
CA LEU A 302 -9.13 18.01 1.37
C LEU A 302 -8.78 17.30 0.06
N LYS A 303 -9.22 17.82 -1.10
CA LYS A 303 -8.86 17.25 -2.42
C LYS A 303 -7.35 17.29 -2.66
N SER A 304 -6.68 18.35 -2.25
CA SER A 304 -5.22 18.48 -2.36
C SER A 304 -4.49 17.47 -1.47
N LEU A 305 -4.97 17.28 -0.24
CA LEU A 305 -4.46 16.26 0.68
C LEU A 305 -4.68 14.85 0.13
N ILE A 306 -5.89 14.55 -0.35
CA ILE A 306 -6.21 13.28 -1.03
C ILE A 306 -5.27 13.07 -2.22
N GLY A 307 -5.08 14.07 -3.08
CA GLY A 307 -4.20 14.00 -4.25
C GLY A 307 -2.76 13.63 -3.90
N ARG A 308 -2.21 14.22 -2.83
CA ARG A 308 -0.87 13.89 -2.34
C ARG A 308 -0.76 12.42 -1.91
N GLU A 309 -1.72 11.93 -1.13
CA GLU A 309 -1.70 10.56 -0.62
C GLU A 309 -2.00 9.53 -1.70
N ILE A 310 -2.93 9.83 -2.61
CA ILE A 310 -3.23 9.00 -3.77
C ILE A 310 -1.99 8.86 -4.65
N ASN A 311 -1.26 9.94 -4.93
CA ASN A 311 -0.01 9.87 -5.68
C ASN A 311 1.06 9.01 -4.97
N ASN A 312 1.10 9.01 -3.63
CA ASN A 312 2.00 8.13 -2.89
C ASN A 312 1.61 6.65 -3.02
N ILE A 313 0.31 6.34 -2.99
CA ILE A 313 -0.22 4.97 -3.14
C ILE A 313 -0.12 4.47 -4.58
N SER A 314 -0.33 5.35 -5.56
CA SER A 314 -0.46 5.02 -6.98
C SER A 314 0.86 5.02 -7.75
N ASN A 315 1.95 5.57 -7.18
CA ASN A 315 3.31 5.57 -7.75
C ASN A 315 3.98 4.18 -7.71
N MET A 316 3.19 3.12 -7.82
CA MET A 316 3.65 1.75 -7.85
C MET A 316 3.50 1.17 -9.25
N ASN A 317 4.51 0.41 -9.66
CA ASN A 317 4.57 -0.18 -10.98
C ASN A 317 4.24 -1.67 -10.92
N PHE A 318 3.64 -2.15 -12.01
CA PHE A 318 3.23 -3.54 -12.21
C PHE A 318 3.75 -4.05 -13.54
N PRO A 319 4.03 -5.36 -13.67
CA PRO A 319 4.28 -5.95 -14.97
C PRO A 319 3.14 -5.62 -15.93
N LYS A 320 3.44 -5.21 -17.17
CA LYS A 320 2.44 -4.84 -18.17
C LYS A 320 1.38 -5.91 -18.43
N GLU A 321 1.76 -7.18 -18.30
CA GLU A 321 0.86 -8.33 -18.41
C GLU A 321 -0.24 -8.32 -17.34
N TYR A 322 0.03 -7.74 -16.16
CA TYR A 322 -0.99 -7.54 -15.11
C TYR A 322 -2.15 -6.67 -15.64
N ILE A 323 -1.84 -5.60 -16.36
CA ILE A 323 -2.83 -4.71 -16.96
C ILE A 323 -3.67 -5.46 -18.01
N GLN A 324 -3.09 -6.46 -18.68
CA GLN A 324 -3.83 -7.30 -19.63
C GLN A 324 -4.85 -8.18 -18.90
N VAL A 325 -4.44 -8.86 -17.82
CA VAL A 325 -5.35 -9.65 -16.97
C VAL A 325 -6.51 -8.79 -16.47
N LYS A 326 -6.20 -7.61 -15.93
CA LYS A 326 -7.20 -6.64 -15.46
C LYS A 326 -8.21 -6.28 -16.56
N LYS A 327 -7.72 -5.92 -17.75
CA LYS A 327 -8.58 -5.56 -18.89
C LYS A 327 -9.47 -6.70 -19.37
N ILE A 328 -9.02 -7.95 -19.27
CA ILE A 328 -9.85 -9.11 -19.62
C ILE A 328 -10.99 -9.27 -18.61
N ILE A 329 -10.70 -9.11 -17.32
CA ILE A 329 -11.69 -9.21 -16.25
C ILE A 329 -12.71 -8.07 -16.34
N GLU A 330 -12.26 -6.81 -16.53
CA GLU A 330 -13.15 -5.64 -16.63
C GLU A 330 -14.05 -5.62 -17.87
N LYS A 331 -13.77 -6.45 -18.88
CA LYS A 331 -14.62 -6.61 -20.06
C LYS A 331 -15.76 -7.60 -19.87
N LYS A 332 -15.74 -8.37 -18.78
CA LYS A 332 -16.85 -9.27 -18.45
C LYS A 332 -18.05 -8.46 -17.98
N GLU A 333 -19.24 -9.03 -18.13
CA GLU A 333 -20.48 -8.43 -17.63
C GLU A 333 -20.43 -8.31 -16.11
N ASP A 334 -21.13 -7.31 -15.57
CA ASP A 334 -20.98 -6.91 -14.16
C ASP A 334 -21.37 -7.99 -13.15
N ASP A 335 -22.06 -9.06 -13.56
CA ASP A 335 -22.60 -10.13 -12.71
C ASP A 335 -21.71 -11.39 -12.60
N TYR A 336 -20.45 -11.34 -13.08
CA TYR A 336 -19.62 -12.55 -13.15
C TYR A 336 -19.22 -13.16 -11.79
N ILE A 337 -19.08 -14.50 -11.79
CA ILE A 337 -18.37 -15.30 -10.79
C ILE A 337 -17.35 -16.16 -11.53
N LEU A 338 -16.06 -15.93 -11.31
CA LEU A 338 -14.95 -16.70 -11.90
C LEU A 338 -14.54 -17.82 -10.97
N GLU A 339 -14.55 -19.04 -11.49
CA GLU A 339 -13.88 -20.16 -10.85
C GLU A 339 -12.35 -20.01 -10.91
N GLN A 340 -11.66 -20.66 -9.97
CA GLN A 340 -10.21 -20.72 -9.96
C GLN A 340 -9.61 -21.27 -11.27
N SER A 341 -10.32 -22.19 -11.93
CA SER A 341 -9.94 -22.79 -13.23
C SER A 341 -9.90 -21.72 -14.34
N GLU A 342 -10.92 -20.87 -14.40
CA GLU A 342 -11.05 -19.79 -15.37
C GLU A 342 -10.03 -18.67 -15.11
N PHE A 343 -9.90 -18.22 -13.85
CA PHE A 343 -8.89 -17.23 -13.51
C PHE A 343 -7.47 -17.71 -13.81
N LYS A 344 -7.19 -19.00 -13.58
CA LYS A 344 -5.92 -19.64 -13.96
C LYS A 344 -5.71 -19.62 -15.47
N HIS A 345 -6.76 -19.83 -16.26
CA HIS A 345 -6.67 -19.76 -17.71
C HIS A 345 -6.34 -18.34 -18.19
N ILE A 346 -7.05 -17.32 -17.70
CA ILE A 346 -6.80 -15.90 -18.02
C ILE A 346 -5.35 -15.52 -17.67
N CYS A 347 -4.87 -15.89 -16.47
CA CYS A 347 -3.49 -15.63 -16.07
C CYS A 347 -2.47 -16.30 -17.02
N LYS A 348 -2.73 -17.55 -17.42
CA LYS A 348 -1.86 -18.29 -18.33
C LYS A 348 -1.78 -17.66 -19.71
N GLU A 349 -2.90 -17.18 -20.25
CA GLU A 349 -2.92 -16.46 -21.53
C GLU A 349 -2.09 -15.17 -21.51
N CYS A 350 -1.99 -14.53 -20.34
CA CYS A 350 -1.14 -13.36 -20.11
C CYS A 350 0.30 -13.72 -19.68
N GLY A 351 0.72 -14.99 -19.76
CA GLY A 351 2.10 -15.41 -19.47
C GLY A 351 2.41 -15.70 -17.99
N PHE A 352 1.40 -15.83 -17.13
CA PHE A 352 1.57 -16.17 -15.71
C PHE A 352 1.22 -17.64 -15.44
N GLU A 353 2.25 -18.48 -15.28
CA GLU A 353 2.07 -19.93 -15.17
C GLU A 353 2.14 -20.45 -13.74
N SER A 354 2.94 -19.81 -12.89
CA SER A 354 3.19 -20.28 -11.53
C SER A 354 2.01 -20.00 -10.60
N LYS A 355 1.90 -20.78 -9.53
CA LYS A 355 0.88 -20.55 -8.49
C LYS A 355 1.09 -19.22 -7.77
N GLU A 356 2.35 -18.83 -7.59
CA GLU A 356 2.73 -17.61 -6.86
C GLU A 356 2.39 -16.34 -7.65
N GLU A 357 2.67 -16.31 -8.95
CA GLU A 357 2.25 -15.19 -9.82
C GLU A 357 0.75 -14.96 -9.75
N ARG A 358 -0.04 -16.03 -9.91
CA ARG A 358 -1.50 -15.94 -9.84
C ARG A 358 -1.98 -15.41 -8.49
N ALA A 359 -1.37 -15.86 -7.39
CA ALA A 359 -1.71 -15.37 -6.06
C ALA A 359 -1.37 -13.87 -5.89
N ASN A 360 -0.25 -13.42 -6.43
CA ASN A 360 0.17 -12.01 -6.39
C ASN A 360 -0.78 -11.13 -7.23
N ILE A 361 -1.08 -11.53 -8.48
CA ILE A 361 -2.02 -10.82 -9.35
C ILE A 361 -3.38 -10.71 -8.69
N ARG A 362 -3.89 -11.83 -8.17
CA ARG A 362 -5.17 -11.87 -7.45
C ARG A 362 -5.17 -10.88 -6.28
N LYS A 363 -4.14 -10.94 -5.43
CA LYS A 363 -4.02 -10.02 -4.29
C LYS A 363 -4.06 -8.55 -4.74
N ILE A 364 -3.31 -8.20 -5.77
CA ILE A 364 -3.27 -6.82 -6.27
C ILE A 364 -4.64 -6.41 -6.83
N LEU A 365 -5.31 -7.26 -7.62
CA LEU A 365 -6.64 -6.96 -8.17
C LEU A 365 -7.67 -6.76 -7.05
N THR A 366 -7.56 -7.53 -5.96
CA THR A 366 -8.37 -7.34 -4.76
C THR A 366 -8.03 -6.05 -4.04
N ASP A 367 -6.75 -5.74 -3.89
CA ASP A 367 -6.29 -4.55 -3.18
C ASP A 367 -6.82 -3.26 -3.84
N ILE A 368 -6.88 -3.22 -5.17
CA ILE A 368 -7.42 -2.07 -5.94
C ILE A 368 -8.94 -2.12 -6.15
N GLY A 369 -9.60 -3.19 -5.69
CA GLY A 369 -11.04 -3.35 -5.79
C GLY A 369 -11.56 -3.67 -7.20
N THR A 370 -10.74 -4.27 -8.07
CA THR A 370 -11.22 -4.82 -9.35
C THR A 370 -11.99 -6.11 -9.14
N ILE A 371 -11.56 -6.93 -8.18
CA ILE A 371 -12.18 -8.22 -7.87
C ILE A 371 -12.33 -8.42 -6.37
N ILE A 372 -13.17 -9.36 -5.96
CA ILE A 372 -13.26 -9.84 -4.58
C ILE A 372 -13.04 -11.34 -4.56
N GLY A 373 -12.15 -11.79 -3.67
CA GLY A 373 -11.94 -13.20 -3.38
C GLY A 373 -12.92 -13.69 -2.31
N LEU A 374 -13.56 -14.84 -2.54
CA LEU A 374 -14.47 -15.47 -1.58
C LEU A 374 -13.92 -16.83 -1.10
N ASP A 375 -13.92 -17.03 0.22
CA ASP A 375 -13.36 -18.15 1.01
C ASP A 375 -11.91 -17.98 1.48
N ARG A 376 -11.48 -18.76 2.48
CA ARG A 376 -10.07 -18.80 2.96
C ARG A 376 -9.04 -19.14 1.88
N ASP A 377 -9.47 -19.78 0.80
CA ASP A 377 -8.64 -20.14 -0.36
C ASP A 377 -8.93 -19.26 -1.60
N ASP A 378 -9.87 -18.33 -1.49
CA ASP A 378 -10.49 -17.55 -2.57
C ASP A 378 -10.73 -18.35 -3.85
N ARG A 379 -11.52 -19.44 -3.73
CA ARG A 379 -11.82 -20.34 -4.84
C ARG A 379 -12.67 -19.68 -5.91
N HIS A 380 -13.47 -18.70 -5.50
CA HIS A 380 -14.34 -17.92 -6.36
C HIS A 380 -13.88 -16.46 -6.33
N ILE A 381 -13.81 -15.87 -7.51
CA ILE A 381 -13.48 -14.46 -7.71
C ILE A 381 -14.70 -13.79 -8.30
N VAL A 382 -15.20 -12.75 -7.64
CA VAL A 382 -16.49 -12.13 -7.98
C VAL A 382 -16.30 -10.66 -8.29
N ASN A 383 -17.15 -10.12 -9.17
CA ASN A 383 -17.27 -8.68 -9.34
C ASN A 383 -17.77 -8.04 -8.03
N PRO A 384 -17.14 -6.95 -7.55
CA PRO A 384 -17.65 -6.20 -6.41
C PRO A 384 -19.14 -5.87 -6.43
N ASN A 385 -19.68 -5.43 -7.56
CA ASN A 385 -21.07 -5.01 -7.66
C ASN A 385 -22.02 -6.20 -7.44
N THR A 386 -21.70 -7.36 -8.02
CA THR A 386 -22.46 -8.60 -7.83
C THR A 386 -22.56 -9.01 -6.37
N ILE A 387 -21.44 -8.97 -5.63
CA ILE A 387 -21.46 -9.41 -4.24
C ILE A 387 -22.22 -8.41 -3.37
N ILE A 388 -22.08 -7.11 -3.66
CA ILE A 388 -22.86 -6.06 -3.00
C ILE A 388 -24.35 -6.37 -3.22
N ASP A 389 -24.81 -6.44 -4.46
CA ASP A 389 -26.22 -6.63 -4.78
C ASP A 389 -26.82 -7.88 -4.11
N HIS A 390 -26.14 -9.02 -4.18
CA HIS A 390 -26.61 -10.25 -3.54
C HIS A 390 -26.65 -10.16 -2.01
N MET A 391 -25.63 -9.56 -1.38
CA MET A 391 -25.63 -9.38 0.07
C MET A 391 -26.77 -8.47 0.53
N TYR A 392 -27.05 -7.40 -0.20
CA TYR A 392 -28.18 -6.51 0.11
C TYR A 392 -29.53 -7.18 -0.13
N GLN A 393 -29.67 -8.00 -1.17
CA GLN A 393 -30.88 -8.81 -1.37
C GLN A 393 -31.14 -9.75 -0.20
N ILE A 394 -30.08 -10.41 0.31
CA ILE A 394 -30.15 -11.29 1.48
C ILE A 394 -30.56 -10.53 2.73
N ILE A 395 -29.90 -9.40 3.03
CA ILE A 395 -30.20 -8.59 4.22
C ILE A 395 -31.63 -8.03 4.17
N ARG A 396 -32.14 -7.73 2.97
CA ARG A 396 -33.50 -7.21 2.75
C ARG A 396 -34.57 -8.28 2.67
N SER A 397 -34.20 -9.55 2.44
CA SER A 397 -35.20 -10.60 2.35
C SER A 397 -35.83 -10.81 3.73
N ARG A 398 -37.15 -10.71 3.81
CA ARG A 398 -37.93 -10.86 5.06
C ARG A 398 -37.87 -12.28 5.65
N GLU A 399 -37.03 -13.16 5.12
CA GLU A 399 -36.87 -14.56 5.56
C GLU A 399 -35.72 -14.73 6.56
N VAL A 400 -34.99 -13.68 6.93
CA VAL A 400 -34.12 -13.69 8.11
C VAL A 400 -35.02 -13.48 9.34
N ASP A 401 -35.26 -14.54 10.11
CA ASP A 401 -36.11 -14.46 11.31
C ASP A 401 -35.47 -13.53 12.38
N ASP A 402 -36.22 -13.15 13.42
CA ASP A 402 -35.73 -12.30 14.52
C ASP A 402 -34.52 -12.91 15.29
N ARG A 403 -34.07 -14.12 14.93
CA ARG A 403 -32.89 -14.82 15.45
C ARG A 403 -31.72 -14.85 14.46
N GLY A 404 -31.86 -14.29 13.25
CA GLY A 404 -30.78 -14.22 12.26
C GLY A 404 -30.62 -15.49 11.42
N GLU A 405 -31.58 -16.42 11.43
CA GLU A 405 -31.49 -17.65 10.66
C GLU A 405 -32.14 -17.49 9.27
N MET A 406 -31.39 -17.82 8.21
CA MET A 406 -31.94 -18.00 6.86
C MET A 406 -32.21 -19.49 6.61
N PRO A 407 -33.44 -19.88 6.23
CA PRO A 407 -33.66 -21.22 5.70
C PRO A 407 -33.00 -21.31 4.32
N ILE A 408 -31.89 -22.04 4.22
CA ILE A 408 -31.37 -22.48 2.93
C ILE A 408 -32.44 -23.43 2.37
N LYS A 409 -33.19 -22.98 1.35
CA LYS A 409 -33.99 -23.91 0.55
C LYS A 409 -32.98 -24.69 -0.29
N ASP A 410 -32.84 -25.97 0.03
CA ASP A 410 -32.22 -26.92 -0.89
C ASP A 410 -33.11 -26.95 -2.15
N ASP A 411 -32.65 -26.32 -3.23
CA ASP A 411 -33.29 -26.44 -4.54
C ASP A 411 -32.99 -27.86 -5.09
N ASP A 412 -33.76 -28.83 -4.61
CA ASP A 412 -34.08 -30.06 -5.35
C ASP A 412 -35.48 -29.85 -5.96
N ASP A 413 -35.54 -29.29 -7.18
CA ASP A 413 -36.61 -29.54 -8.18
C ASP A 413 -36.16 -29.14 -9.61
#